data_AF-A0A257UPZ1-F1
#
_entry.id   AF-A0A257UPZ1-F1
#
_cell.length_a   1.000
_cell.length_b   1.000
_cell.length_c   1.000
_cell.angle_alpha   90.00
_cell.angle_beta   90.00
_cell.angle_gamma   90.00
#
_symmetry.space_group_name_H-M   'P 1'
#
loop_
_entity.id
_entity.type
_entity.pdbx_description
1 polymer ?
#
loop_
_entity_poly.entity_id
_entity_poly.type
_entity_poly.pdbx_seq_one_letter_code
_entity_poly.pdbx_strand_id
1 'polypeptide(L)'
;MGAGCGNRIGKVGTTHIVGMKTQKSWAPGDKINVYSVKRGIDRWVVEAKTQSLPFCPGCRALSGSRHSSYLRCPQDLPVQGIPVMINLRSRRWRCRNPACLRKIFTERLPGIASPLARRSCRVMELVRLIGHSAGGRPGERL
;
A
#
# COMPACT_ATOMS: atom_id res chain seq x y z
N MET A 1 -4.77 -6.33 61.63
CA MET A 1 -5.49 -6.28 60.34
C MET A 1 -5.26 -4.90 59.72
N GLY A 2 -4.49 -4.81 58.64
CA GLY A 2 -4.10 -3.55 58.01
C GLY A 2 -4.09 -3.70 56.50
N ALA A 3 -4.70 -2.74 55.81
CA ALA A 3 -4.92 -2.69 54.37
C ALA A 3 -3.60 -2.60 53.57
N GLY A 4 -3.57 -3.27 52.41
CA GLY A 4 -2.50 -3.15 51.42
C GLY A 4 -3.11 -3.05 50.02
N CYS A 5 -3.30 -1.81 49.56
CA CYS A 5 -3.85 -1.45 48.27
C CYS A 5 -2.87 -1.85 47.14
N GLY A 6 -3.15 -2.95 46.44
CA GLY A 6 -2.34 -3.41 45.31
C GLY A 6 -2.65 -2.62 44.03
N ASN A 7 -2.02 -1.47 43.86
CA ASN A 7 -2.14 -0.68 42.63
C ASN A 7 -1.26 -1.29 41.52
N ARG A 8 -1.84 -2.12 40.65
CA ARG A 8 -1.17 -2.71 39.48
C ARG A 8 -1.29 -1.75 38.30
N ILE A 9 -0.37 -0.78 38.24
CA ILE A 9 -0.24 0.13 37.10
C ILE A 9 0.17 -0.69 35.88
N GLY A 10 -0.77 -0.91 34.97
CA GLY A 10 -0.52 -1.55 33.68
C GLY A 10 0.51 -0.75 32.91
N LYS A 11 1.61 -1.40 32.50
CA LYS A 11 2.59 -0.83 31.58
C LYS A 11 1.86 -0.47 30.29
N VAL A 12 1.70 0.84 30.06
CA VAL A 12 1.19 1.42 28.81
C VAL A 12 2.14 0.96 27.71
N GLY A 13 1.63 0.12 26.82
CA GLY A 13 2.38 -0.37 25.67
C GLY A 13 2.85 0.80 24.82
N THR A 14 4.15 0.83 24.55
CA THR A 14 4.83 1.81 23.70
C THR A 14 4.08 1.92 22.36
N THR A 15 3.40 3.04 22.15
CA THR A 15 2.86 3.42 20.84
C THR A 15 4.04 3.52 19.88
N HIS A 16 4.26 2.48 19.08
CA HIS A 16 5.10 2.58 17.89
C HIS A 16 4.39 3.54 16.94
N ILE A 17 4.70 4.83 17.06
CA ILE A 17 4.45 5.82 16.03
C ILE A 17 5.28 5.34 14.84
N VAL A 18 4.66 4.58 13.94
CA VAL A 18 5.24 4.32 12.62
C VAL A 18 5.30 5.70 11.96
N GLY A 19 6.48 6.31 11.98
CA GLY A 19 6.71 7.61 11.38
C GLY A 19 6.26 7.56 9.93
N MET A 20 5.28 8.40 9.58
CA MET A 20 4.92 8.65 8.18
C MET A 20 6.21 9.05 7.46
N LYS A 21 6.71 8.17 6.60
CA LYS A 21 7.96 8.41 5.87
C LYS A 21 7.75 9.62 4.97
N THR A 22 8.33 10.75 5.35
CA THR A 22 8.45 11.93 4.50
C THR A 22 9.48 11.63 3.41
N GLN A 23 9.02 11.46 2.17
CA GLN A 23 9.91 11.29 1.02
C GLN A 23 10.29 12.68 0.47
N LYS A 24 11.60 12.92 0.30
CA LYS A 24 12.18 14.17 -0.23
C LYS A 24 11.79 14.47 -1.68
N SER A 25 11.31 13.44 -2.40
CA SER A 25 10.62 13.52 -3.68
C SER A 25 9.25 12.84 -3.54
N TRP A 26 8.19 13.47 -4.05
CA TRP A 26 6.85 12.89 -3.95
C TRP A 26 6.73 11.68 -4.89
N ALA A 27 6.62 10.47 -4.31
CA ALA A 27 6.26 9.25 -5.03
C ALA A 27 5.18 8.49 -4.24
N PRO A 28 4.25 7.79 -4.91
CA PRO A 28 3.20 7.02 -4.24
C PRO A 28 3.73 5.78 -3.48
N GLY A 29 4.98 5.39 -3.71
CA GLY A 29 5.65 4.28 -3.03
C GLY A 29 7.04 4.02 -3.61
N ASP A 30 7.77 3.09 -3.00
CA ASP A 30 9.12 2.72 -3.44
C ASP A 30 9.10 2.01 -4.80
N LYS A 31 10.12 2.26 -5.62
CA LYS A 31 10.28 1.67 -6.98
C LYS A 31 9.10 2.00 -7.89
N ILE A 32 8.56 3.20 -7.75
CA ILE A 32 7.49 3.72 -8.60
C ILE A 32 7.99 4.90 -9.40
N ASN A 33 7.85 4.79 -10.71
CA ASN A 33 8.14 5.84 -11.65
C ASN A 33 6.86 6.57 -12.00
N VAL A 34 6.67 7.74 -11.42
CA VAL A 34 5.68 8.70 -11.90
C VAL A 34 6.22 9.31 -13.19
N TYR A 35 5.41 9.30 -14.25
CA TYR A 35 5.82 9.84 -15.55
C TYR A 35 4.87 10.90 -16.11
N SER A 36 3.69 11.06 -15.50
CA SER A 36 2.78 12.16 -15.82
C SER A 36 1.96 12.52 -14.60
N VAL A 37 1.72 13.81 -14.39
CA VAL A 37 0.77 14.34 -13.42
C VAL A 37 -0.12 15.30 -14.18
N LYS A 38 -1.42 15.06 -14.16
CA LYS A 38 -2.42 15.85 -14.86
C LYS A 38 -3.43 16.38 -13.86
N ARG A 39 -3.82 17.63 -14.04
CA ARG A 39 -4.95 18.20 -13.34
C ARG A 39 -6.22 17.94 -14.13
N GLY A 40 -7.12 17.13 -13.58
CA GLY A 40 -8.49 17.04 -14.05
C GLY A 40 -9.36 18.13 -13.41
N ILE A 41 -10.64 18.12 -13.76
CA ILE A 41 -11.62 19.09 -13.26
C ILE A 41 -11.78 18.97 -11.73
N ASP A 42 -11.90 17.75 -11.22
CA ASP A 42 -12.22 17.45 -9.81
C ASP A 42 -11.12 16.69 -9.06
N ARG A 43 -10.03 16.33 -9.75
CA ARG A 43 -8.98 15.46 -9.20
C ARG A 43 -7.63 15.66 -9.86
N TRP A 44 -6.57 15.31 -9.14
CA TRP A 44 -5.27 15.02 -9.76
C TRP A 44 -5.26 13.59 -10.28
N VAL A 45 -4.71 13.40 -11.48
CA VAL A 45 -4.42 12.09 -12.06
C VAL A 45 -2.92 11.92 -12.16
N VAL A 46 -2.39 10.91 -11.48
CA VAL A 46 -0.95 10.61 -11.44
C VAL A 46 -0.74 9.32 -12.19
N GLU A 47 -0.09 9.40 -13.35
CA GLU A 47 0.26 8.22 -14.12
C GLU A 47 1.59 7.66 -13.67
N ALA A 48 1.58 6.39 -13.28
CA ALA A 48 2.71 5.73 -12.67
C ALA A 48 2.87 4.29 -13.18
N LYS A 49 4.12 3.82 -13.18
CA LYS A 49 4.47 2.42 -13.42
C LYS A 49 5.46 1.97 -12.37
N THR A 50 5.44 0.69 -12.05
CA THR A 50 6.44 0.11 -11.17
C THR A 50 7.74 -0.20 -11.93
N GLN A 51 8.86 0.03 -11.26
CA GLN A 51 10.22 -0.28 -11.71
C GLN A 51 10.75 -1.58 -11.08
N SER A 52 9.88 -2.37 -10.45
CA SER A 52 10.32 -3.60 -9.80
C SER A 52 10.71 -4.67 -10.82
N LEU A 53 11.73 -5.45 -10.48
CA LEU A 53 12.05 -6.66 -11.23
C LEU A 53 10.96 -7.72 -11.01
N PRO A 54 10.52 -8.44 -12.05
CA PRO A 54 9.45 -9.41 -11.97
C PRO A 54 9.92 -10.76 -11.41
N PHE A 55 10.24 -10.78 -10.11
CA PHE A 55 10.56 -12.02 -9.41
C PHE A 55 9.28 -12.81 -9.11
N CYS A 56 9.30 -14.11 -9.43
CA CYS A 56 8.19 -14.99 -9.12
C CYS A 56 8.01 -15.07 -7.59
N PRO A 57 6.83 -14.79 -7.04
CA PRO A 57 6.58 -14.87 -5.61
C PRO A 57 6.58 -16.31 -5.05
N GLY A 58 6.58 -17.33 -5.91
CA GLY A 58 6.70 -18.74 -5.50
C GLY A 58 8.17 -19.17 -5.44
N CYS A 59 8.85 -19.21 -6.60
CA CYS A 59 10.20 -19.74 -6.72
C CYS A 59 11.31 -18.69 -6.78
N ARG A 60 10.99 -17.39 -6.69
CA ARG A 60 11.92 -16.24 -6.78
C ARG A 60 12.71 -16.11 -8.08
N ALA A 61 12.45 -16.95 -9.08
CA ALA A 61 13.05 -16.80 -10.41
C ALA A 61 12.61 -15.50 -11.09
N LEU A 62 13.55 -14.81 -11.75
CA LEU A 62 13.27 -13.64 -12.58
C LEU A 62 12.48 -14.09 -13.82
N SER A 63 11.36 -13.42 -14.11
CA SER A 63 10.59 -13.68 -15.33
C SER A 63 10.91 -12.68 -16.43
N GLY A 64 11.34 -13.16 -17.60
CA GLY A 64 11.39 -12.36 -18.83
C GLY A 64 10.09 -12.36 -19.64
N SER A 65 9.08 -13.14 -19.24
CA SER A 65 7.90 -13.41 -20.09
C SER A 65 6.66 -12.67 -19.61
N ARG A 66 6.40 -11.50 -20.19
CA ARG A 66 5.19 -10.72 -19.91
C ARG A 66 3.95 -11.49 -20.40
N HIS A 67 2.93 -11.59 -19.55
CA HIS A 67 1.63 -12.16 -19.89
C HIS A 67 0.68 -11.08 -20.42
N SER A 68 0.43 -10.06 -19.60
CA SER A 68 -0.47 -8.96 -19.89
C SER A 68 -0.16 -7.77 -18.98
N SER A 69 -0.86 -6.64 -19.16
CA SER A 69 -0.84 -5.53 -18.21
C SER A 69 -2.26 -5.03 -17.97
N TYR A 70 -2.52 -4.47 -16.80
CA TYR A 70 -3.80 -3.87 -16.48
C TYR A 70 -3.60 -2.59 -15.66
N LEU A 71 -4.58 -1.71 -15.73
CA LEU A 71 -4.56 -0.45 -15.01
C LEU A 71 -5.21 -0.63 -13.63
N ARG A 72 -4.62 -0.01 -12.63
CA ARG A 72 -5.12 0.06 -11.26
C ARG A 72 -5.21 1.51 -10.84
N CYS A 73 -6.34 1.89 -10.24
CA CYS A 73 -6.63 3.28 -9.89
C CYS A 73 -6.86 3.45 -8.39
N PRO A 74 -5.88 3.17 -7.50
CA PRO A 74 -6.05 3.46 -6.09
C PRO A 74 -6.19 4.97 -5.84
N GLN A 75 -7.13 5.34 -4.99
CA GLN A 75 -7.27 6.69 -4.45
C GLN A 75 -6.16 6.95 -3.44
N ASP A 76 -5.54 8.12 -3.53
CA ASP A 76 -4.47 8.56 -2.64
C ASP A 76 -4.89 9.75 -1.78
N LEU A 77 -4.00 10.22 -0.91
CA LEU A 77 -4.25 11.38 -0.06
C LEU A 77 -4.55 12.62 -0.91
N PRO A 78 -5.56 13.42 -0.53
CA PRO A 78 -5.89 14.63 -1.26
C PRO A 78 -4.76 15.65 -1.14
N VAL A 79 -4.56 16.44 -2.20
CA VAL A 79 -3.66 17.59 -2.21
C VAL A 79 -4.52 18.84 -2.16
N GLN A 80 -4.37 19.64 -1.10
CA GLN A 80 -5.18 20.85 -0.85
C GLN A 80 -6.69 20.57 -0.94
N GLY A 81 -7.14 19.46 -0.34
CA GLY A 81 -8.54 19.04 -0.36
C GLY A 81 -9.00 18.41 -1.68
N ILE A 82 -8.17 18.41 -2.74
CA ILE A 82 -8.56 17.82 -4.00
C ILE A 82 -8.11 16.36 -4.11
N PRO A 83 -9.01 15.41 -4.45
CA PRO A 83 -8.68 14.00 -4.60
C PRO A 83 -7.51 13.74 -5.55
N VAL A 84 -6.71 12.73 -5.21
CA VAL A 84 -5.63 12.22 -6.07
C VAL A 84 -5.96 10.78 -6.47
N MET A 85 -5.90 10.49 -7.76
CA MET A 85 -6.04 9.16 -8.32
C MET A 85 -4.72 8.73 -8.96
N ILE A 86 -4.18 7.59 -8.54
CA ILE A 86 -2.95 7.04 -9.13
C ILE A 86 -3.35 6.05 -10.22
N ASN A 87 -3.09 6.36 -11.48
CA ASN A 87 -3.22 5.46 -12.61
C ASN A 87 -1.95 4.60 -12.73
N LEU A 88 -1.99 3.45 -12.08
CA LEU A 88 -0.87 2.54 -11.95
C LEU A 88 -0.95 1.38 -12.94
N ARG A 89 0.00 1.32 -13.88
CA ARG A 89 0.10 0.19 -14.82
C ARG A 89 0.81 -0.99 -14.16
N SER A 90 0.05 -2.03 -13.80
CA SER A 90 0.58 -3.27 -13.22
C SER A 90 0.73 -4.35 -14.29
N ARG A 91 1.85 -5.06 -14.27
CA ARG A 91 2.17 -6.10 -15.25
C ARG A 91 1.89 -7.48 -14.66
N ARG A 92 1.35 -8.38 -15.47
CA ARG A 92 1.28 -9.83 -15.18
C ARG A 92 2.38 -10.54 -15.94
N TRP A 93 3.03 -11.50 -15.29
CA TRP A 93 4.18 -12.23 -15.78
C TRP A 93 3.93 -13.73 -15.72
N ARG A 94 4.55 -14.48 -16.63
CA ARG A 94 4.56 -15.95 -16.62
C ARG A 94 5.83 -16.45 -15.95
N CYS A 95 5.73 -17.33 -14.96
CA CYS A 95 6.89 -18.04 -14.43
C CYS A 95 7.26 -19.18 -15.39
N ARG A 96 8.53 -19.23 -15.80
CA ARG A 96 9.05 -20.27 -16.70
C ARG A 96 9.74 -21.42 -15.97
N ASN A 97 9.84 -21.37 -14.64
CA ASN A 97 10.34 -22.50 -13.86
C ASN A 97 9.32 -23.66 -13.92
N PRO A 98 9.66 -24.82 -14.51
CA PRO A 98 8.74 -25.94 -14.65
C PRO A 98 8.28 -26.49 -13.30
N ALA A 99 9.17 -26.53 -12.30
CA ALA A 99 8.90 -27.01 -10.94
C ALA A 99 8.04 -26.04 -10.11
N CYS A 100 7.82 -24.80 -10.58
CA CYS A 100 7.01 -23.83 -9.85
C CYS A 100 5.52 -24.04 -10.11
N LEU A 101 4.74 -24.24 -9.05
CA LEU A 101 3.27 -24.33 -9.10
C LEU A 101 2.62 -23.02 -9.59
N ARG A 102 3.24 -21.88 -9.27
CA ARG A 102 2.77 -20.55 -9.73
C ARG A 102 3.17 -20.34 -11.20
N LYS A 103 2.21 -20.41 -12.13
CA LYS A 103 2.48 -20.15 -13.56
C LYS A 103 2.30 -18.70 -13.98
N ILE A 104 1.35 -17.97 -13.38
CA ILE A 104 1.12 -16.55 -13.64
C ILE A 104 1.17 -15.80 -12.30
N PHE A 105 1.84 -14.65 -12.29
CA PHE A 105 1.84 -13.76 -11.13
C PHE A 105 1.74 -12.32 -11.57
N THR A 106 1.22 -11.49 -10.68
CA THR A 106 1.18 -10.04 -10.87
C THR A 106 2.39 -9.43 -10.20
N GLU A 107 2.98 -8.44 -10.84
CA GLU A 107 4.02 -7.62 -10.24
C GLU A 107 3.52 -6.98 -8.94
N ARG A 108 4.33 -7.06 -7.89
CA ARG A 108 3.96 -6.50 -6.59
C ARG A 108 4.04 -4.98 -6.64
N LEU A 109 3.15 -4.34 -5.90
CA LEU A 109 3.09 -2.89 -5.74
C LEU A 109 3.43 -2.52 -4.29
N PRO A 110 4.64 -2.86 -3.81
CA PRO A 110 5.00 -2.66 -2.41
C PRO A 110 4.86 -1.19 -2.04
N GLY A 111 4.23 -0.92 -0.90
CA GLY A 111 4.05 0.45 -0.39
C GLY A 111 2.94 1.28 -1.04
N ILE A 112 2.47 0.95 -2.27
CA ILE A 112 1.34 1.70 -2.85
C ILE A 112 0.01 1.14 -2.39
N ALA A 113 -0.28 -0.14 -2.65
CA ALA A 113 -1.61 -0.71 -2.43
C ALA A 113 -1.52 -2.23 -2.33
N SER A 114 -2.21 -2.81 -1.34
CA SER A 114 -2.42 -4.26 -1.26
C SER A 114 -3.17 -4.79 -2.50
N PRO A 115 -3.08 -6.09 -2.80
CA PRO A 115 -3.93 -6.71 -3.82
C PRO A 115 -5.39 -6.34 -3.60
N LEU A 116 -6.10 -6.05 -4.70
CA LEU A 116 -7.49 -5.57 -4.73
C LEU A 116 -7.82 -4.25 -3.99
N ALA A 117 -6.88 -3.64 -3.26
CA ALA A 117 -7.14 -2.37 -2.58
C ALA A 117 -7.48 -1.24 -3.56
N ARG A 118 -8.51 -0.46 -3.21
CA ARG A 118 -8.97 0.74 -3.94
C ARG A 118 -8.39 2.05 -3.39
N ARG A 119 -7.66 1.98 -2.27
CA ARG A 119 -6.99 3.13 -1.63
C ARG A 119 -5.51 2.80 -1.46
N SER A 120 -4.66 3.81 -1.44
CA SER A 120 -3.24 3.63 -1.18
C SER A 120 -3.00 3.18 0.26
N CYS A 121 -1.88 2.48 0.51
CA CYS A 121 -1.50 1.97 1.83
C CYS A 121 -1.44 3.08 2.86
N ARG A 122 -0.91 4.25 2.50
CA ARG A 122 -0.85 5.43 3.39
C ARG A 122 -2.24 5.99 3.76
N VAL A 123 -3.20 5.97 2.83
CA VAL A 123 -4.59 6.36 3.13
C VAL A 123 -5.19 5.36 4.11
N MET A 124 -4.97 4.07 3.87
CA MET A 124 -5.45 3.00 4.76
C MET A 124 -4.81 3.09 6.15
N GLU A 125 -3.53 3.43 6.23
CA GLU A 125 -2.81 3.65 7.48
C GLU A 125 -3.38 4.84 8.26
N LEU A 126 -3.60 5.98 7.59
CA LEU A 126 -4.20 7.16 8.19
C LEU A 126 -5.62 6.89 8.71
N VAL A 127 -6.46 6.23 7.90
CA VAL A 127 -7.81 5.81 8.29
C VAL A 127 -7.76 4.89 9.50
N ARG A 128 -6.82 3.95 9.54
CA ARG A 128 -6.64 3.05 10.68
C ARG A 128 -6.22 3.81 11.94
N LEU A 129 -5.28 4.74 11.84
CA LEU A 129 -4.81 5.56 12.97
C LEU A 129 -5.93 6.43 13.53
N ILE A 130 -6.66 7.13 12.67
CA ILE A 130 -7.81 7.95 13.05
C ILE A 130 -8.89 7.06 13.68
N GLY A 131 -9.26 5.98 13.01
CA GLY A 131 -10.26 5.03 13.52
C GLY A 131 -9.89 4.50 14.90
N HIS A 132 -8.63 4.10 15.10
CA HIS A 132 -8.16 3.63 16.40
C HIS A 132 -8.22 4.72 17.48
N SER A 133 -7.78 5.95 17.17
CA SER A 133 -7.86 7.09 18.10
C SER A 133 -9.29 7.48 18.45
N ALA A 134 -10.23 7.31 17.52
CA ALA A 134 -11.66 7.54 17.72
C ALA A 134 -12.38 6.38 18.43
N GLY A 135 -11.66 5.36 18.91
CA GLY A 135 -12.25 4.17 19.55
C GLY A 135 -12.86 3.15 18.58
N GLY A 136 -12.74 3.38 17.27
CA GLY A 136 -13.21 2.48 16.23
C GLY A 136 -12.30 1.25 16.09
N ARG A 137 -12.92 0.06 16.14
CA ARG A 137 -12.26 -1.20 15.79
C ARG A 137 -12.42 -1.41 14.27
N PRO A 138 -11.33 -1.37 13.48
CA PRO A 138 -11.44 -1.55 12.04
C PRO A 138 -11.96 -2.95 11.73
N GLY A 139 -13.22 -3.05 11.29
CA GLY A 139 -13.87 -4.30 10.90
C GLY A 139 -14.93 -4.88 11.86
N GLU A 140 -15.39 -4.14 12.89
CA GLU A 140 -16.41 -4.65 13.84
C GLU A 140 -17.82 -4.84 13.25
N ARG A 141 -18.03 -4.50 11.99
CA ARG A 141 -19.17 -4.97 11.19
C ARG A 141 -18.67 -5.28 9.79
N LEU A 142 -18.36 -6.56 9.56
CA LEU A 142 -18.35 -7.17 8.23
C LEU A 142 -19.75 -7.65 7.90
#